data_AF-A0A1E7I1J6-F1
#
_entry.id   AF-A0A1E7I1J6-F1
#
_cell.length_a   1.000
_cell.length_b   1.000
_cell.length_c   1.000
_cell.angle_alpha   90.00
_cell.angle_beta   90.00
_cell.angle_gamma   90.00
#
_symmetry.space_group_name_H-M   'P 1'
#
loop_
_entity.id
_entity.type
_entity.pdbx_description
1 polymer ?
#
loop_
_entity_poly.entity_id
_entity_poly.type
_entity_poly.pdbx_seq_one_letter_code
_entity_poly.pdbx_strand_id
1 'polypeptide(L)'
;MTILTGTVPTPTVTMTGTFVPYSSCMVVLDYALPKRATTQYIDYDFNSMVKFGDKYLGACDDGMFELDGDTDNGDYIGAYFEPITTDFGINNPKKVRFMFLGYEAEGDLILTLGDNRSEKSFTVDSAMTGQQWRRITGSRSIRGRYLTFIISNVKGCDFGFDSIDVALTVMPKGFKI
;
A
#
# COMPACT_ATOMS: atom_id res chain seq x y z
N MET A 1 3.36 -68.91 44.93
CA MET A 1 2.37 -68.15 44.13
C MET A 1 2.90 -66.73 44.04
N THR A 2 3.57 -66.40 42.94
CA THR A 2 4.28 -65.12 42.77
C THR A 2 3.35 -64.15 42.05
N ILE A 3 2.97 -63.06 42.68
CA ILE A 3 2.09 -62.04 42.11
C ILE A 3 2.99 -61.00 41.44
N LEU A 4 2.89 -60.89 40.11
CA LEU A 4 3.54 -59.83 39.34
C LEU A 4 2.59 -58.63 39.29
N THR A 5 2.99 -57.52 39.90
CA THR A 5 2.33 -56.23 39.75
C THR A 5 3.11 -55.36 38.78
N GLY A 6 2.47 -54.97 37.68
CA GLY A 6 2.98 -53.99 36.73
C GLY A 6 1.96 -52.88 36.51
N THR A 7 2.42 -51.64 36.50
CA THR A 7 1.58 -50.47 36.24
C THR A 7 1.54 -50.23 34.73
N VAL A 8 0.34 -50.16 34.14
CA VAL A 8 0.17 -49.77 32.74
C VAL A 8 0.14 -48.24 32.69
N PRO A 9 1.06 -47.56 31.99
CA PRO A 9 0.99 -46.11 31.86
C PRO A 9 -0.19 -45.74 30.97
N THR A 10 -1.05 -44.84 31.45
CA THR A 10 -2.19 -44.30 30.70
C THR A 10 -1.65 -43.53 29.49
N PRO A 11 -2.13 -43.79 28.25
CA PRO A 11 -1.68 -43.00 27.11
C PRO A 11 -2.24 -41.58 27.22
N THR A 12 -1.35 -40.60 27.39
CA THR A 12 -1.70 -39.18 27.29
C THR A 12 -1.86 -38.84 25.80
N VAL A 13 -3.08 -38.51 25.39
CA VAL A 13 -3.34 -37.99 24.05
C VAL A 13 -3.03 -36.50 24.05
N THR A 14 -1.95 -36.10 23.40
CA THR A 14 -1.67 -34.69 23.13
C THR A 14 -2.41 -34.29 21.86
N MET A 15 -3.52 -33.56 22.00
CA MET A 15 -4.17 -32.92 20.86
C MET A 15 -3.45 -31.61 20.55
N THR A 16 -2.74 -31.58 19.42
CA THR A 16 -2.22 -30.33 18.87
C THR A 16 -3.28 -29.75 17.93
N GLY A 17 -4.12 -28.86 18.46
CA GLY A 17 -4.96 -28.02 17.62
C GLY A 17 -4.10 -26.90 17.03
N THR A 18 -3.91 -26.90 15.72
CA THR A 18 -3.42 -25.71 15.02
C THR A 18 -4.62 -24.79 14.83
N PHE A 19 -4.63 -23.65 15.51
CA PHE A 19 -5.55 -22.58 15.17
C PHE A 19 -5.18 -22.11 13.76
N VAL A 20 -6.08 -22.34 12.81
CA VAL A 20 -6.03 -21.71 11.50
C VAL A 20 -6.93 -20.49 11.66
N PRO A 21 -6.40 -19.26 11.83
CA PRO A 21 -7.25 -18.09 11.84
C PRO A 21 -8.04 -18.08 10.54
N TYR A 22 -9.36 -17.91 10.66
CA TYR A 22 -10.18 -17.62 9.51
C TYR A 22 -9.62 -16.34 8.90
N SER A 23 -8.98 -16.46 7.74
CA SER A 23 -8.59 -15.31 6.93
C SER A 23 -9.85 -14.80 6.23
N SER A 24 -10.79 -14.26 7.03
CA SER A 24 -11.75 -13.31 6.50
C SER A 24 -10.95 -12.05 6.24
N CYS A 25 -10.45 -11.87 5.02
CA CYS A 25 -9.86 -10.61 4.62
C CYS A 25 -10.95 -9.53 4.77
N MET A 26 -10.96 -8.84 5.90
CA MET A 26 -11.88 -7.75 6.15
C MET A 26 -11.40 -6.55 5.33
N VAL A 27 -12.29 -6.07 4.47
CA VAL A 27 -12.06 -4.85 3.70
C VAL A 27 -12.83 -3.74 4.38
N VAL A 28 -12.11 -2.70 4.81
CA VAL A 28 -12.70 -1.49 5.38
C VAL A 28 -12.52 -0.34 4.41
N LEU A 29 -13.61 0.39 4.17
CA LEU A 29 -13.62 1.60 3.37
C LEU A 29 -13.86 2.79 4.30
N ASP A 30 -12.86 3.66 4.41
CA ASP A 30 -13.00 4.97 5.03
C ASP A 30 -13.34 6.01 3.97
N TYR A 31 -14.31 6.88 4.24
CA TYR A 31 -14.78 7.90 3.31
C TYR A 31 -14.68 9.30 3.92
N ALA A 32 -13.75 10.09 3.41
CA ALA A 32 -13.57 11.47 3.79
C ALA A 32 -14.65 12.36 3.14
N LEU A 33 -15.78 12.57 3.83
CA LEU A 33 -16.93 13.34 3.34
C LEU A 33 -16.58 14.70 2.69
N PRO A 34 -15.70 15.55 3.25
CA PRO A 34 -15.38 16.84 2.64
C PRO A 34 -14.63 16.72 1.32
N LYS A 35 -13.74 15.72 1.21
CA LYS A 35 -12.86 15.51 0.05
C LYS A 35 -13.43 14.52 -0.96
N ARG A 36 -14.49 13.80 -0.60
CA ARG A 36 -15.07 12.67 -1.35
C ARG A 36 -14.03 11.63 -1.77
N ALA A 37 -12.99 11.48 -0.95
CA ALA A 37 -11.93 10.51 -1.15
C ALA A 37 -12.23 9.26 -0.32
N THR A 38 -11.88 8.10 -0.86
CA THR A 38 -12.03 6.81 -0.18
C THR A 38 -10.64 6.24 0.08
N THR A 39 -10.39 5.78 1.30
CA THR A 39 -9.23 4.97 1.66
C THR A 39 -9.70 3.55 1.89
N GLN A 40 -8.94 2.58 1.42
CA GLN A 40 -9.22 1.17 1.64
C GLN A 40 -8.15 0.59 2.56
N TYR A 41 -8.60 -0.10 3.61
CA TYR A 41 -7.75 -0.91 4.46
C TYR A 41 -8.06 -2.39 4.22
N ILE A 42 -7.01 -3.20 4.19
CA ILE A 42 -7.07 -4.66 4.15
C ILE A 42 -6.56 -5.19 5.48
N ASP A 43 -7.05 -6.35 5.89
CA ASP A 43 -6.67 -7.01 7.15
C ASP A 43 -6.86 -6.10 8.38
N TYR A 44 -7.89 -5.25 8.31
CA TYR A 44 -8.29 -4.36 9.41
C TYR A 44 -9.36 -5.03 10.26
N ASP A 45 -8.94 -5.69 11.35
CA ASP A 45 -9.82 -6.50 12.20
C ASP A 45 -10.37 -5.77 13.45
N PHE A 46 -10.25 -4.44 13.50
CA PHE A 46 -10.82 -3.65 14.60
C PHE A 46 -12.33 -3.44 14.42
N ASN A 47 -13.09 -3.77 15.46
CA ASN A 47 -14.55 -3.61 15.47
C ASN A 47 -15.00 -2.28 16.11
N SER A 48 -14.09 -1.61 16.82
CA SER A 48 -14.35 -0.34 17.48
C SER A 48 -13.07 0.51 17.51
N MET A 49 -13.25 1.82 17.44
CA MET A 49 -12.15 2.78 17.41
C MET A 49 -12.49 4.00 18.26
N VAL A 50 -11.50 4.57 18.92
CA VAL A 50 -11.65 5.79 19.72
C VAL A 50 -10.39 6.63 19.67
N LYS A 51 -10.56 7.95 19.64
CA LYS A 51 -9.48 8.88 19.94
C LYS A 51 -9.45 9.14 21.44
N PHE A 52 -8.37 8.78 22.11
CA PHE A 52 -8.16 9.03 23.54
C PHE A 52 -6.92 9.90 23.74
N GLY A 53 -7.14 11.19 24.01
CA GLY A 53 -6.07 12.19 23.98
C GLY A 53 -5.52 12.34 22.55
N ASP A 54 -4.22 12.14 22.40
CA ASP A 54 -3.52 12.20 21.10
C ASP A 54 -3.38 10.83 20.40
N LYS A 55 -3.89 9.77 21.03
CA LYS A 55 -3.78 8.39 20.51
C LYS A 55 -5.06 7.97 19.80
N TYR A 56 -4.90 7.28 18.68
CA TYR A 56 -5.99 6.54 18.04
C TYR A 56 -5.90 5.09 18.49
N LEU A 57 -6.97 4.58 19.08
CA LEU A 57 -7.03 3.21 19.61
C LEU A 57 -8.07 2.42 18.83
N GLY A 58 -7.72 1.20 18.43
CA GLY A 58 -8.61 0.20 17.87
C GLY A 58 -8.79 -0.93 18.87
N ALA A 59 -10.00 -1.49 18.97
CA ALA A 59 -10.25 -2.69 19.74
C ALA A 59 -10.83 -3.82 18.88
N CYS A 60 -10.40 -5.03 19.16
CA CYS A 60 -10.82 -6.29 18.55
C CYS A 60 -10.88 -7.38 19.64
N ASP A 61 -11.12 -8.63 19.24
CA ASP A 61 -11.23 -9.76 20.18
C ASP A 61 -9.91 -10.05 20.93
N ASP A 62 -8.77 -9.66 20.35
CA ASP A 62 -7.44 -9.84 20.93
C ASP A 62 -7.04 -8.71 21.90
N GLY A 63 -7.82 -7.63 21.97
CA GLY A 63 -7.61 -6.53 22.90
C GLY A 63 -7.68 -5.15 22.26
N MET A 64 -6.94 -4.20 22.84
CA MET A 64 -6.90 -2.80 22.40
C MET A 64 -5.48 -2.42 21.97
N PHE A 65 -5.36 -1.84 20.79
CA PHE A 65 -4.11 -1.54 20.12
C PHE A 65 -4.08 -0.06 19.69
N GLU A 66 -2.89 0.52 19.66
CA GLU A 66 -2.69 1.86 19.12
C GLU A 66 -2.59 1.77 17.59
N LEU A 67 -3.37 2.58 16.89
CA LEU A 67 -3.42 2.65 15.42
C LEU A 67 -2.38 3.67 14.94
N ASP A 68 -1.11 3.32 15.08
CA ASP A 68 0.04 4.14 14.70
C ASP A 68 1.25 3.27 14.32
N GLY A 69 2.20 3.86 13.61
CA GLY A 69 3.47 3.25 13.23
C GLY A 69 3.50 2.58 11.85
N ASP A 70 4.69 2.11 11.48
CA ASP A 70 5.02 1.62 10.14
C ASP A 70 4.89 0.09 9.96
N THR A 71 4.58 -0.63 11.05
CA THR A 71 4.53 -2.09 11.08
C THR A 71 3.30 -2.63 11.79
N ASP A 72 2.75 -3.73 11.30
CA ASP A 72 1.80 -4.58 12.01
C ASP A 72 2.47 -5.91 12.34
N ASN A 73 2.58 -6.23 13.64
CA ASN A 73 3.25 -7.44 14.14
C ASN A 73 4.68 -7.68 13.57
N GLY A 74 5.41 -6.61 13.27
CA GLY A 74 6.76 -6.65 12.70
C GLY A 74 6.83 -6.70 11.17
N ASP A 75 5.70 -6.85 10.49
CA ASP A 75 5.60 -6.74 9.03
C ASP A 75 5.28 -5.28 8.63
N TYR A 76 5.92 -4.79 7.57
CA TYR A 76 5.71 -3.41 7.13
C TYR A 76 4.32 -3.18 6.55
N ILE A 77 3.68 -2.06 6.94
CA ILE A 77 2.36 -1.67 6.44
C ILE A 77 2.48 -1.10 5.03
N GLY A 78 2.04 -1.87 4.02
CA GLY A 78 2.01 -1.41 2.64
C GLY A 78 0.90 -0.39 2.38
N ALA A 79 1.26 0.80 1.91
CA ALA A 79 0.33 1.85 1.53
C ALA A 79 0.63 2.35 0.13
N TYR A 80 -0.43 2.61 -0.65
CA TYR A 80 -0.32 3.18 -1.98
C TYR A 80 -1.55 4.03 -2.32
N PHE A 81 -1.41 4.91 -3.31
CA PHE A 81 -2.54 5.56 -3.95
C PHE A 81 -2.41 5.51 -5.48
N GLU A 82 -3.56 5.42 -6.13
CA GLU A 82 -3.68 5.42 -7.59
C GLU A 82 -4.58 6.60 -8.01
N PRO A 83 -4.02 7.65 -8.64
CA PRO A 83 -4.81 8.66 -9.31
C PRO A 83 -5.59 8.07 -10.49
N ILE A 84 -6.70 8.71 -10.85
CA ILE A 84 -7.53 8.30 -11.99
C ILE A 84 -6.69 8.19 -13.26
N THR A 85 -6.86 7.09 -13.99
CA THR A 85 -6.27 6.91 -15.32
C THR A 85 -6.59 8.11 -16.21
N THR A 86 -5.55 8.76 -16.75
CA THR A 86 -5.71 10.05 -17.44
C THR A 86 -5.16 10.01 -18.86
N ASP A 87 -5.87 10.64 -19.79
CA ASP A 87 -5.36 10.97 -21.13
C ASP A 87 -4.89 12.43 -21.23
N PHE A 88 -4.88 13.17 -20.12
CA PHE A 88 -4.49 14.58 -20.06
C PHE A 88 -5.26 15.46 -21.07
N GLY A 89 -6.45 15.04 -21.51
CA GLY A 89 -7.23 15.72 -22.55
C GLY A 89 -6.65 15.61 -23.96
N ILE A 90 -5.66 14.74 -24.17
CA ILE A 90 -4.94 14.57 -25.43
C ILE A 90 -5.28 13.22 -26.05
N ASN A 91 -5.95 13.23 -27.21
CA ASN A 91 -6.36 12.00 -27.91
C ASN A 91 -5.18 11.19 -28.48
N ASN A 92 -4.04 11.83 -28.70
CA ASN A 92 -2.87 11.19 -29.27
C ASN A 92 -2.15 10.29 -28.25
N PRO A 93 -1.52 9.19 -28.70
CA PRO A 93 -0.56 8.47 -27.89
C PRO A 93 0.53 9.42 -27.39
N LYS A 94 0.95 9.24 -26.15
CA LYS A 94 1.91 10.11 -25.48
C LYS A 94 2.87 9.26 -24.64
N LYS A 95 4.01 9.87 -24.34
CA LYS A 95 5.03 9.34 -23.44
C LYS A 95 5.28 10.33 -22.32
N VAL A 96 5.54 9.82 -21.14
CA VAL A 96 6.03 10.64 -20.04
C VAL A 96 7.51 10.95 -20.27
N ARG A 97 7.85 12.23 -20.37
CA ARG A 97 9.24 12.68 -20.49
C ARG A 97 9.83 12.88 -19.11
N PHE A 98 9.15 13.67 -18.28
CA PHE A 98 9.54 13.94 -16.89
C PHE A 98 8.29 13.98 -16.01
N MET A 99 8.47 13.63 -14.76
CA MET A 99 7.50 13.82 -13.68
C MET A 99 8.18 14.67 -12.61
N PHE A 100 7.47 15.66 -12.11
CA PHE A 100 7.90 16.50 -10.99
C PHE A 100 6.97 16.22 -9.83
N LEU A 101 7.53 15.78 -8.71
CA LEU A 101 6.81 15.39 -7.51
C LEU A 101 7.10 16.41 -6.43
N GLY A 102 6.06 16.99 -5.84
CA GLY A 102 6.10 17.69 -4.57
C GLY A 102 5.53 16.78 -3.50
N TYR A 103 6.38 16.31 -2.60
CA TYR A 103 6.04 15.27 -1.61
C TYR A 103 6.84 15.44 -0.33
N GLU A 104 6.42 14.73 0.71
CA GLU A 104 7.09 14.52 1.97
C GLU A 104 7.10 13.00 2.22
N ALA A 105 8.22 12.45 2.67
CA ALA A 105 8.32 11.04 2.99
C ALA A 105 9.48 10.78 3.95
N GLU A 106 9.30 9.85 4.88
CA GLU A 106 10.36 9.43 5.81
C GLU A 106 11.29 8.36 5.23
N GLY A 107 10.94 7.81 4.06
CA GLY A 107 11.73 6.83 3.33
C GLY A 107 11.51 6.91 1.82
N ASP A 108 12.18 6.04 1.08
CA ASP A 108 12.04 5.96 -0.38
C ASP A 108 10.62 5.50 -0.76
N LEU A 109 10.15 5.96 -1.92
CA LEU A 109 8.88 5.55 -2.50
C LEU A 109 9.10 4.87 -3.85
N ILE A 110 8.09 4.16 -4.33
CA ILE A 110 8.06 3.59 -5.68
C ILE A 110 6.94 4.26 -6.46
N LEU A 111 7.30 4.87 -7.60
CA LEU A 111 6.35 5.34 -8.59
C LEU A 111 6.30 4.35 -9.75
N THR A 112 5.14 3.74 -9.97
CA THR A 112 4.87 2.87 -11.11
C THR A 112 4.06 3.60 -12.17
N LEU A 113 4.63 3.70 -13.37
CA LEU A 113 3.99 4.27 -14.55
C LEU A 113 3.51 3.14 -15.46
N GLY A 114 2.23 3.15 -15.81
CA GLY A 114 1.65 2.18 -16.72
C GLY A 114 1.09 2.79 -18.01
N ASP A 115 1.13 1.99 -19.06
CA ASP A 115 0.08 1.95 -20.08
C ASP A 115 -0.71 0.65 -19.87
N ASN A 116 -1.96 0.53 -20.33
CA ASN A 116 -2.82 -0.65 -20.10
C ASN A 116 -2.22 -2.01 -20.56
N ARG A 117 -0.98 -2.06 -21.04
CA ARG A 117 -0.25 -3.26 -21.48
C ARG A 117 1.06 -3.48 -20.71
N SER A 118 1.65 -2.46 -20.13
CA SER A 118 3.01 -2.50 -19.60
C SER A 118 3.21 -1.47 -18.51
N GLU A 119 4.00 -1.84 -17.52
CA GLU A 119 4.30 -0.98 -16.37
C GLU A 119 5.80 -0.85 -16.17
N LYS A 120 6.21 0.28 -15.59
CA LYS A 120 7.58 0.53 -15.20
C LYS A 120 7.65 1.29 -13.88
N SER A 121 8.36 0.71 -12.92
CA SER A 121 8.60 1.31 -11.61
C SER A 121 9.89 2.13 -11.59
N PHE A 122 9.86 3.20 -10.81
CA PHE A 122 10.96 4.12 -10.54
C PHE A 122 11.05 4.38 -9.05
N THR A 123 12.27 4.35 -8.51
CA THR A 123 12.51 4.77 -7.13
C THR A 123 12.43 6.30 -7.04
N VAL A 124 11.73 6.78 -6.02
CA VAL A 124 11.65 8.18 -5.62
C VAL A 124 12.38 8.30 -4.29
N ASP A 125 13.65 8.69 -4.36
CA ASP A 125 14.50 8.75 -3.17
C ASP A 125 14.04 9.87 -2.23
N SER A 126 13.90 9.59 -0.93
CA SER A 126 13.70 10.65 0.07
C SER A 126 15.06 11.10 0.59
N ALA A 127 15.45 12.33 0.25
CA ALA A 127 16.78 12.85 0.58
C ALA A 127 16.81 13.72 1.85
N MET A 128 15.64 14.20 2.29
CA MET A 128 15.52 15.10 3.44
C MET A 128 14.18 14.90 4.13
N THR A 129 14.13 15.26 5.40
CA THR A 129 12.88 15.32 6.17
C THR A 129 12.04 16.52 5.74
N GLY A 130 10.71 16.35 5.66
CA GLY A 130 9.74 17.38 5.27
C GLY A 130 9.54 17.52 3.76
N GLN A 131 8.94 18.65 3.36
CA GLN A 131 8.56 18.90 1.97
C GLN A 131 9.77 18.97 1.04
N GLN A 132 9.74 18.15 0.00
CA GLN A 132 10.79 18.00 -0.99
C GLN A 132 10.22 17.98 -2.41
N TRP A 133 11.11 18.25 -3.38
CA TRP A 133 10.78 18.23 -4.80
C TRP A 133 11.72 17.30 -5.55
N ARG A 134 11.18 16.45 -6.41
CA ARG A 134 12.00 15.49 -7.20
C ARG A 134 11.54 15.42 -8.64
N ARG A 135 12.51 15.42 -9.55
CA ARG A 135 12.29 15.13 -10.96
C ARG A 135 12.64 13.68 -11.27
N ILE A 136 11.67 12.92 -11.73
CA ILE A 136 11.84 11.54 -12.23
C ILE A 136 11.80 11.55 -13.76
N THR A 137 12.71 10.82 -14.39
CA THR A 137 12.70 10.66 -15.85
C THR A 137 11.74 9.54 -16.21
N GLY A 138 10.80 9.82 -17.11
CA GLY A 138 9.84 8.82 -17.58
C GLY A 138 10.50 7.73 -18.44
N SER A 139 9.73 6.68 -18.76
CA SER A 139 10.23 5.60 -19.61
C SER A 139 9.99 5.90 -21.09
N ARG A 140 10.95 5.47 -21.93
CA ARG A 140 10.77 5.44 -23.39
C ARG A 140 9.89 4.29 -23.85
N SER A 141 9.77 3.23 -23.04
CA SER A 141 9.02 2.00 -23.36
C SER A 141 7.52 2.15 -23.17
N ILE A 142 7.11 2.91 -22.14
CA ILE A 142 5.70 3.13 -21.85
C ILE A 142 5.13 4.16 -22.82
N ARG A 143 4.08 3.78 -23.54
CA ARG A 143 3.39 4.63 -24.50
C ARG A 143 1.92 4.28 -24.58
N GLY A 144 1.08 5.26 -24.28
CA GLY A 144 -0.35 5.06 -24.30
C GLY A 144 -1.10 6.34 -24.61
N ARG A 145 -2.37 6.20 -24.99
CA ARG A 145 -3.32 7.30 -24.90
C ARG A 145 -3.68 7.54 -23.43
N TYR A 146 -3.96 6.46 -22.71
CA TYR A 146 -4.27 6.44 -21.28
C TYR A 146 -3.04 6.01 -20.51
N LEU A 147 -2.71 6.72 -19.44
CA LEU A 147 -1.59 6.44 -18.57
C LEU A 147 -2.09 6.28 -17.13
N THR A 148 -1.52 5.33 -16.42
CA THR A 148 -1.77 5.06 -15.00
C THR A 148 -0.54 5.40 -14.18
N PHE A 149 -0.76 5.82 -12.95
CA PHE A 149 0.28 6.14 -11.98
C PHE A 149 -0.09 5.47 -10.67
N ILE A 150 0.85 4.78 -10.06
CA ILE A 150 0.69 4.20 -8.73
C ILE A 150 1.89 4.64 -7.92
N ILE A 151 1.66 5.18 -6.72
CA ILE A 151 2.73 5.51 -5.79
C ILE A 151 2.55 4.63 -4.57
N SER A 152 3.60 3.91 -4.18
CA SER A 152 3.61 3.05 -2.99
C SER A 152 4.79 3.38 -2.07
N ASN A 153 4.59 3.20 -0.77
CA ASN A 153 5.66 3.28 0.20
C ASN A 153 6.64 2.10 0.11
N VAL A 154 7.81 2.27 0.72
CA VAL A 154 8.79 1.22 0.92
C VAL A 154 9.02 1.06 2.41
N LYS A 155 8.93 -0.18 2.90
CA LYS A 155 9.12 -0.50 4.32
C LYS A 155 8.22 0.29 5.27
N GLY A 156 6.95 0.47 4.90
CA GLY A 156 5.97 1.08 5.79
C GLY A 156 6.10 2.58 6.00
N CYS A 157 7.05 3.24 5.34
CA CYS A 157 7.32 4.65 5.59
C CYS A 157 6.08 5.54 5.38
N ASP A 158 5.95 6.55 6.23
CA ASP A 158 4.96 7.60 6.06
C ASP A 158 5.29 8.49 4.86
N PHE A 159 4.25 8.96 4.17
CA PHE A 159 4.38 9.83 3.01
C PHE A 159 3.14 10.67 2.74
N GLY A 160 3.38 11.85 2.17
CA GLY A 160 2.36 12.80 1.71
C GLY A 160 2.72 13.41 0.36
N PHE A 161 1.71 13.73 -0.44
CA PHE A 161 1.89 14.38 -1.74
C PHE A 161 1.10 15.69 -1.79
N ASP A 162 1.76 16.73 -2.30
CA ASP A 162 1.15 18.01 -2.61
C ASP A 162 0.83 18.12 -4.10
N SER A 163 1.77 17.74 -4.96
CA SER A 163 1.64 17.92 -6.40
C SER A 163 2.37 16.86 -7.23
N ILE A 164 1.79 16.52 -8.38
CA ILE A 164 2.37 15.63 -9.39
C ILE A 164 2.19 16.30 -10.75
N ASP A 165 3.27 16.86 -11.28
CA ASP A 165 3.29 17.51 -12.59
C ASP A 165 3.97 16.61 -13.64
N VAL A 166 3.31 16.43 -14.79
CA VAL A 166 3.78 15.50 -15.82
C VAL A 166 4.09 16.23 -17.13
N ALA A 167 5.34 16.17 -17.56
CA ALA A 167 5.77 16.65 -18.86
C ALA A 167 5.62 15.55 -19.91
N LEU A 168 4.77 15.78 -20.92
CA LEU A 168 4.41 14.80 -21.93
C LEU A 168 5.10 15.06 -23.27
N THR A 169 5.45 13.98 -23.97
CA THR A 169 5.78 14.01 -25.40
C THR A 169 4.62 13.40 -26.18
N VAL A 170 3.92 14.23 -26.95
CA VAL A 170 2.79 13.79 -27.78
C VAL A 170 3.30 13.20 -29.09
N MET A 171 2.80 12.04 -29.47
CA MET A 171 3.14 11.40 -30.73
C MET A 171 2.21 11.85 -31.87
N PRO A 172 2.70 11.97 -33.12
CA PRO A 172 1.88 12.34 -34.27
C PRO A 172 0.71 11.37 -34.50
N LYS A 173 -0.37 11.88 -35.10
CA LYS A 173 -1.49 11.03 -35.54
C LYS A 173 -1.00 10.01 -36.57
N GLY A 174 -1.41 8.75 -36.43
CA GLY A 174 -1.04 7.65 -37.33
C GLY A 174 0.12 6.77 -36.84
N PHE A 175 0.70 7.07 -35.68
CA PHE A 175 1.72 6.23 -35.07
C PHE A 175 1.10 4.93 -34.52
N LYS A 176 1.54 3.77 -35.04
CA LYS A 176 1.10 2.45 -34.55
C LYS A 176 1.89 2.06 -33.28
N ILE A 177 1.15 1.64 -32.26
CA ILE A 177 1.64 1.19 -30.94
C ILE A 177 2.00 -0.29 -30.99
#